data_AF-A0A7J3VGP0-F1
#
_entry.id   AF-A0A7J3VGP0-F1
#
_cell.length_a   1.000
_cell.length_b   1.000
_cell.length_c   1.000
_cell.angle_alpha   90.00
_cell.angle_beta   90.00
_cell.angle_gamma   90.00
#
_symmetry.space_group_name_H-M   'P 1'
#
loop_
_entity.id
_entity.type
_entity.pdbx_description
1 polymer ?
#
loop_
_entity_poly.entity_id
_entity_poly.type
_entity_poly.pdbx_seq_one_letter_code
_entity_poly.pdbx_strand_id
1 'polypeptide(L)'
;MSDYNPSNWELTKRLLGYMKPFMGVFIGIVLTAFGRHGIFALIVPLIVALIIDYILVPVPGNTHWFIELVKNWTGVTDPTGLLIILCSMIVGLAVIRGVFHVVHITLRATLSQNILRVMRRDFYEALIDKSFSYLDKVMSGQIISRVTSDLGAVDLFYSETVREIFRHGMQFLFTLYILYRIDPRVTLVCCIPLPFIFLSTHMYSSRISGYLRRSKNQFGDL
;
A
#
# COMPACT_ATOMS: atom_id res chain seq x y z
N MET A 1 -16.93 38.35 -3.51
CA MET A 1 -16.21 37.07 -3.46
C MET A 1 -15.17 37.18 -2.37
N SER A 2 -15.29 36.41 -1.28
CA SER A 2 -14.23 36.30 -0.28
C SER A 2 -13.10 35.46 -0.88
N ASP A 3 -11.86 35.94 -0.82
CA ASP A 3 -10.65 35.24 -1.26
C ASP A 3 -10.47 33.96 -0.42
N TYR A 4 -11.11 32.88 -0.86
CA TYR A 4 -10.91 31.55 -0.30
C TYR A 4 -9.61 30.98 -0.86
N ASN A 5 -8.50 31.21 -0.14
CA ASN A 5 -7.19 30.62 -0.42
C ASN A 5 -6.79 29.67 0.74
N PRO A 6 -7.40 28.48 0.83
CA PRO A 6 -7.10 27.53 1.90
C PRO A 6 -5.65 27.06 1.77
N SER A 7 -4.97 26.93 2.91
CA SER A 7 -3.64 26.31 2.96
C SER A 7 -3.70 24.87 2.42
N ASN A 8 -2.66 24.43 1.71
CA ASN A 8 -2.53 23.05 1.21
C ASN A 8 -2.79 22.00 2.31
N TRP A 9 -2.48 22.34 3.56
CA TRP A 9 -2.75 21.50 4.72
C TRP A 9 -4.24 21.36 5.07
N GLU A 10 -5.02 22.43 4.99
CA GLU A 10 -6.46 22.41 5.27
C GLU A 10 -7.21 21.59 4.22
N LEU A 11 -6.82 21.71 2.95
CA LEU A 11 -7.33 20.87 1.86
C LEU A 11 -7.03 19.39 2.12
N THR A 12 -5.78 19.07 2.47
CA THR A 12 -5.36 17.70 2.79
C THR A 12 -6.13 17.15 3.99
N LYS A 13 -6.32 17.94 5.05
CA LYS A 13 -7.08 17.55 6.25
C LYS A 13 -8.56 17.32 5.93
N ARG A 14 -9.15 18.16 5.08
CA ARG A 14 -10.55 18.01 4.64
C ARG A 14 -10.73 16.75 3.79
N LEU A 15 -9.80 16.48 2.88
CA LEU A 15 -9.75 15.23 2.11
C LEU A 15 -9.66 14.01 3.06
N LEU A 16 -8.67 13.97 3.96
CA LEU A 16 -8.55 12.90 4.95
C LEU A 16 -9.81 12.75 5.84
N GLY A 17 -10.57 13.83 6.05
CA GLY A 17 -11.86 13.83 6.72
C GLY A 17 -12.92 12.93 6.07
N TYR A 18 -12.94 12.82 4.73
CA TYR A 18 -13.88 11.96 4.00
C TYR A 18 -13.63 10.47 4.21
N MET A 19 -12.45 10.09 4.71
CA MET A 19 -12.10 8.70 5.02
C MET A 19 -12.64 8.25 6.38
N LYS A 20 -12.90 9.18 7.32
CA LYS A 20 -13.38 8.87 8.68
C LYS A 20 -14.59 7.92 8.75
N PRO A 21 -15.67 8.09 7.95
CA PRO A 21 -16.81 7.17 8.03
C PRO A 21 -16.48 5.73 7.58
N PHE A 22 -15.39 5.53 6.83
CA PHE A 22 -14.98 4.23 6.31
C PHE A 22 -13.76 3.64 7.03
N MET A 23 -13.47 4.10 8.26
CA MET A 23 -12.30 3.67 9.03
C MET A 23 -12.26 2.15 9.26
N GLY A 24 -13.43 1.50 9.41
CA GLY A 24 -13.50 0.04 9.56
C GLY A 24 -12.99 -0.72 8.33
N VAL A 25 -13.31 -0.24 7.13
CA VAL A 25 -12.80 -0.83 5.88
C VAL A 25 -11.30 -0.56 5.73
N PHE A 26 -10.84 0.63 6.12
CA PHE A 26 -9.41 0.97 6.13
C PHE A 26 -8.61 0.07 7.08
N ILE A 27 -9.12 -0.19 8.29
CA ILE A 27 -8.51 -1.12 9.25
C ILE A 27 -8.46 -2.54 8.65
N GLY A 28 -9.53 -2.99 7.98
CA GLY A 28 -9.54 -4.26 7.26
C GLY A 28 -8.48 -4.37 6.17
N ILE A 29 -8.24 -3.28 5.42
CA ILE A 29 -7.17 -3.21 4.41
C ILE A 29 -5.79 -3.29 5.07
N VAL A 30 -5.59 -2.56 6.18
CA VAL A 30 -4.31 -2.60 6.92
C VAL A 30 -4.07 -4.01 7.48
N LEU A 31 -5.07 -4.63 8.08
CA LEU A 31 -4.98 -5.97 8.65
C LEU A 31 -4.68 -7.04 7.57
N THR A 32 -5.38 -6.99 6.44
CA THR A 32 -5.10 -7.89 5.31
C THR A 32 -3.74 -7.62 4.68
N ALA A 33 -3.25 -6.38 4.69
CA ALA A 33 -1.89 -6.06 4.24
C ALA A 33 -0.81 -6.62 5.17
N PHE A 34 -1.00 -6.51 6.50
CA PHE A 34 -0.11 -7.12 7.49
C PHE A 34 -0.12 -8.64 7.42
N GLY A 35 -1.29 -9.27 7.33
CA GLY A 35 -1.39 -10.72 7.15
C GLY A 35 -0.73 -11.19 5.86
N ARG A 36 -0.95 -10.49 4.74
CA ARG A 36 -0.37 -10.86 3.43
C ARG A 36 1.15 -10.64 3.36
N HIS A 37 1.67 -9.56 3.93
CA HIS A 37 3.10 -9.27 3.85
C HIS A 37 3.89 -9.87 5.01
N GLY A 38 3.45 -9.70 6.25
CA GLY A 38 4.21 -10.16 7.43
C GLY A 38 4.25 -11.68 7.53
N ILE A 39 3.09 -12.33 7.50
CA ILE A 39 3.02 -13.79 7.72
C ILE A 39 3.69 -14.55 6.56
N PHE A 40 3.39 -14.19 5.32
CA PHE A 40 3.97 -14.90 4.17
C PHE A 40 5.44 -14.58 3.91
N ALA A 41 5.91 -13.36 4.19
CA ALA A 41 7.33 -13.03 4.02
C ALA A 41 8.22 -13.77 5.04
N LEU A 42 7.67 -14.21 6.17
CA LEU A 42 8.41 -14.94 7.19
C LEU A 42 8.29 -16.46 7.04
N ILE A 43 7.09 -16.98 6.74
CA ILE A 43 6.85 -18.43 6.66
C ILE A 43 7.56 -19.05 5.45
N VAL A 44 7.52 -18.42 4.27
CA VAL A 44 8.09 -19.02 3.06
C VAL A 44 9.60 -19.23 3.16
N PRO A 45 10.42 -18.22 3.56
CA PRO A 45 11.85 -18.44 3.75
C PRO A 45 12.18 -19.48 4.81
N LEU A 46 11.38 -19.58 5.87
CA LEU A 46 11.56 -20.58 6.92
C LEU A 46 11.35 -22.00 6.37
N ILE A 47 10.31 -22.22 5.56
CA ILE A 47 10.09 -23.54 4.92
C ILE A 47 11.24 -23.86 3.95
N VAL A 48 11.71 -22.87 3.18
CA VAL A 48 12.85 -23.07 2.26
C VAL A 48 14.14 -23.40 3.02
N ALA A 49 14.42 -22.71 4.13
CA ALA A 49 15.57 -23.03 4.99
C ALA A 49 15.50 -24.46 5.53
N LEU A 50 14.31 -24.90 5.97
CA LEU A 50 14.10 -26.29 6.41
C LEU A 50 14.34 -27.31 5.29
N ILE A 51 13.93 -27.03 4.05
CA ILE A 51 14.20 -27.91 2.91
C ILE A 51 15.73 -28.04 2.69
N ILE A 52 16.46 -26.93 2.76
CA ILE A 52 17.91 -26.90 2.54
C ILE A 52 18.63 -27.68 3.65
N ASP A 53 18.39 -27.34 4.91
CA ASP A 53 19.18 -27.83 6.05
C ASP A 53 18.85 -29.28 6.46
N TYR A 54 17.67 -29.79 6.08
CA TYR A 54 17.21 -31.13 6.50
C TYR A 54 17.08 -32.14 5.36
N ILE A 55 16.92 -31.69 4.11
CA ILE A 55 16.70 -32.59 2.97
C ILE A 55 17.87 -32.55 1.99
N LEU A 56 18.35 -31.36 1.62
CA LEU A 56 19.40 -31.21 0.62
C LEU A 56 20.81 -31.37 1.21
N VAL A 57 21.06 -30.78 2.38
CA VAL A 57 22.33 -30.89 3.12
C VAL A 57 22.02 -31.26 4.57
N PRO A 58 21.68 -32.53 4.86
CA PRO A 58 21.29 -32.93 6.20
C PRO A 58 22.45 -32.73 7.17
N VAL A 59 22.30 -31.75 8.07
CA VAL A 59 23.26 -31.53 9.16
C VAL A 59 23.10 -32.65 10.19
N PRO A 60 24.13 -33.46 10.48
CA PRO A 60 24.01 -34.55 11.43
C PRO A 60 23.69 -34.02 12.83
N GLY A 61 22.59 -34.48 13.44
CA GLY A 61 22.28 -34.25 14.85
C GLY A 61 21.38 -33.05 15.19
N ASN A 62 20.91 -32.27 14.21
CA ASN A 62 19.88 -31.28 14.44
C ASN A 62 18.55 -31.84 13.93
N THR A 63 17.54 -31.98 14.80
CA THR A 63 16.17 -32.33 14.40
C THR A 63 15.25 -31.18 14.76
N HIS A 64 14.70 -30.48 13.77
CA HIS A 64 13.75 -29.41 14.04
C HIS A 64 12.42 -30.02 14.49
N TRP A 65 11.85 -29.52 15.58
CA TRP A 65 10.52 -29.91 16.08
C TRP A 65 9.44 -29.88 14.98
N PHE A 66 9.58 -28.98 14.00
CA PHE A 66 8.65 -28.84 12.89
C PHE A 66 8.75 -30.00 11.89
N ILE A 67 9.96 -30.48 11.60
CA ILE A 67 10.18 -31.64 10.73
C ILE A 67 9.68 -32.90 11.42
N GLU A 68 9.87 -33.03 12.74
CA GLU A 68 9.29 -34.12 13.53
C GLU A 68 7.76 -34.05 13.53
N LEU A 69 7.17 -32.87 13.69
CA LEU A 69 5.73 -32.69 13.60
C LEU A 69 5.20 -33.12 12.23
N VAL A 70 5.83 -32.69 11.13
CA VAL A 70 5.44 -33.10 9.77
C VAL A 70 5.59 -34.61 9.58
N LYS A 71 6.69 -35.21 10.03
CA LYS A 71 6.91 -36.66 9.99
C LYS A 71 5.84 -37.43 10.78
N ASN A 72 5.51 -36.97 11.99
CA ASN A 72 4.49 -37.59 12.83
C ASN A 72 3.09 -37.45 12.24
N TRP A 73 2.80 -36.33 11.57
CA TRP A 73 1.49 -36.08 10.98
C TRP A 73 1.27 -36.79 9.64
N THR A 74 2.34 -36.93 8.85
CA THR A 74 2.26 -37.51 7.50
C THR A 74 2.69 -38.98 7.43
N GLY A 75 3.42 -39.47 8.44
CA GLY A 75 3.94 -40.83 8.49
C GLY A 75 5.09 -41.10 7.51
N VAL A 76 5.54 -40.08 6.76
CA VAL A 76 6.55 -40.22 5.71
C VAL A 76 7.94 -39.87 6.26
N THR A 77 8.83 -40.85 6.28
CA THR A 77 10.23 -40.68 6.68
C THR A 77 11.19 -40.48 5.51
N ASP A 78 10.73 -40.75 4.29
CA ASP A 78 11.56 -40.66 3.08
C ASP A 78 11.92 -39.20 2.73
N PRO A 79 13.19 -38.88 2.43
CA PRO A 79 13.62 -37.52 2.09
C PRO A 79 12.84 -36.92 0.91
N THR A 80 12.55 -37.74 -0.11
CA THR A 80 11.80 -37.33 -1.30
C THR A 80 10.34 -37.05 -1.00
N GLY A 81 9.69 -37.88 -0.18
CA GLY A 81 8.31 -37.68 0.24
C GLY A 81 8.14 -36.44 1.11
N LEU A 82 9.09 -36.19 2.02
CA LEU A 82 9.10 -34.98 2.86
C LEU A 82 9.28 -33.72 2.00
N LEU A 83 10.12 -33.78 0.96
CA LEU A 83 10.30 -32.67 0.01
C LEU A 83 9.00 -32.35 -0.74
N ILE A 84 8.29 -33.37 -1.22
CA ILE A 84 6.99 -33.19 -1.91
C ILE A 84 5.96 -32.55 -0.96
N ILE A 85 5.93 -32.96 0.31
CA ILE A 85 5.02 -32.38 1.31
C ILE A 85 5.35 -30.91 1.55
N LEU A 86 6.61 -30.55 1.79
CA LEU A 86 6.99 -29.15 2.02
C LEU A 86 6.77 -28.28 0.77
N CYS A 87 7.07 -28.79 -0.42
CA CYS A 87 6.77 -28.10 -1.68
C CYS A 87 5.26 -27.91 -1.87
N SER A 88 4.44 -28.92 -1.59
CA SER A 88 2.98 -28.79 -1.68
C SER A 88 2.42 -27.79 -0.65
N MET A 89 3.03 -27.70 0.54
CA MET A 89 2.68 -26.68 1.53
C MET A 89 3.03 -25.27 1.07
N ILE A 90 4.17 -25.07 0.38
CA ILE A 90 4.50 -23.78 -0.25
C ILE A 90 3.46 -23.40 -1.30
N VAL A 91 3.06 -24.36 -2.15
CA VAL A 91 2.02 -24.12 -3.17
C VAL A 91 0.69 -23.78 -2.50
N GLY A 92 0.28 -24.51 -1.45
CA GLY A 92 -0.93 -24.20 -0.68
C GLY A 92 -0.90 -22.80 -0.08
N LEU A 93 0.23 -22.40 0.51
CA LEU A 93 0.43 -21.03 1.02
C LEU A 93 0.37 -19.99 -0.10
N ALA A 94 0.89 -20.29 -1.30
CA ALA A 94 0.80 -19.38 -2.44
C ALA A 94 -0.65 -19.16 -2.89
N VAL A 95 -1.48 -20.21 -2.88
CA VAL A 95 -2.91 -20.10 -3.18
C VAL A 95 -3.63 -19.25 -2.12
N ILE A 96 -3.39 -19.52 -0.84
CA ILE A 96 -3.97 -18.74 0.27
C ILE A 96 -3.55 -17.27 0.13
N ARG A 97 -2.28 -16.99 -0.16
CA ARG A 97 -1.79 -15.63 -0.44
C ARG A 97 -2.55 -14.97 -1.60
N GLY A 98 -2.86 -15.73 -2.65
CA GLY A 98 -3.69 -15.26 -3.77
C GLY A 98 -5.09 -14.85 -3.32
N VAL A 99 -5.75 -15.67 -2.49
CA VAL A 99 -7.08 -15.33 -1.92
C VAL A 99 -7.02 -14.06 -1.09
N PHE A 100 -6.06 -13.94 -0.17
CA PHE A 100 -5.86 -12.72 0.62
C PHE A 100 -5.56 -11.50 -0.27
N HIS A 101 -4.87 -11.69 -1.39
CA HIS A 101 -4.62 -10.63 -2.35
C HIS A 101 -5.90 -10.15 -3.03
N VAL A 102 -6.77 -11.08 -3.45
CA VAL A 102 -8.08 -10.77 -4.05
C VAL A 102 -8.96 -10.01 -3.04
N VAL A 103 -9.06 -10.48 -1.80
CA VAL A 103 -9.82 -9.79 -0.74
C VAL A 103 -9.25 -8.39 -0.48
N HIS A 104 -7.93 -8.24 -0.47
CA HIS A 104 -7.30 -6.95 -0.27
C HIS A 104 -7.56 -5.98 -1.44
N ILE A 105 -7.56 -6.44 -2.70
CA ILE A 105 -7.88 -5.55 -3.84
C ILE A 105 -9.34 -5.14 -3.85
N THR A 106 -10.27 -6.03 -3.50
CA THR A 106 -11.71 -5.71 -3.46
C THR A 106 -12.05 -4.74 -2.32
N LEU A 107 -11.47 -4.92 -1.13
CA LEU A 107 -11.65 -3.98 -0.02
C LEU A 107 -11.13 -2.58 -0.37
N ARG A 108 -9.97 -2.48 -1.06
CA ARG A 108 -9.44 -1.20 -1.55
C ARG A 108 -10.39 -0.52 -2.53
N ALA A 109 -10.87 -1.26 -3.52
CA ALA A 109 -11.83 -0.74 -4.49
C ALA A 109 -13.11 -0.26 -3.79
N THR A 110 -13.62 -1.03 -2.83
CA THR A 110 -14.84 -0.69 -2.09
C THR A 110 -14.68 0.59 -1.28
N LEU A 111 -13.56 0.75 -0.56
CA LEU A 111 -13.27 1.98 0.20
C LEU A 111 -13.27 3.20 -0.73
N SER A 112 -12.56 3.09 -1.84
CA SER A 112 -12.39 4.19 -2.78
C SER A 112 -13.69 4.61 -3.45
N GLN A 113 -14.45 3.63 -3.94
CA GLN A 113 -15.75 3.89 -4.58
C GLN A 113 -16.78 4.46 -3.60
N ASN A 114 -16.72 4.09 -2.32
CA ASN A 114 -17.59 4.66 -1.30
C ASN A 114 -17.26 6.13 -1.00
N ILE A 115 -15.97 6.46 -0.87
CA ILE A 115 -15.53 7.85 -0.71
C ILE A 115 -15.93 8.67 -1.94
N LEU A 116 -15.72 8.12 -3.14
CA LEU A 116 -16.07 8.74 -4.40
C LEU A 116 -17.58 9.02 -4.51
N ARG A 117 -18.42 8.09 -4.07
CA ARG A 117 -19.88 8.25 -4.04
C ARG A 117 -20.29 9.43 -3.16
N VAL A 118 -19.69 9.55 -1.97
CA VAL A 118 -19.96 10.69 -1.05
C VAL A 118 -19.51 12.00 -1.68
N MET A 119 -18.31 12.05 -2.26
CA MET A 119 -17.81 13.27 -2.90
C MET A 119 -18.64 13.69 -4.12
N ARG A 120 -19.12 12.73 -4.92
CA ARG A 120 -20.03 13.02 -6.04
C ARG A 120 -21.31 13.65 -5.54
N ARG A 121 -21.92 13.08 -4.50
CA ARG A 121 -23.15 13.63 -3.91
C ARG A 121 -22.93 15.06 -3.43
N ASP A 122 -21.90 15.29 -2.62
CA ASP A 122 -21.61 16.61 -2.04
C ASP A 122 -21.26 17.64 -3.14
N PHE A 123 -20.63 17.20 -4.23
CA PHE A 123 -20.40 18.04 -5.42
C PHE A 123 -21.71 18.41 -6.13
N TYR A 124 -22.61 17.44 -6.34
CA TYR A 124 -23.90 17.69 -7.00
C TYR A 124 -24.79 18.61 -6.16
N GLU A 125 -24.87 18.40 -4.85
CA GLU A 125 -25.62 19.28 -3.93
C GLU A 125 -25.08 20.71 -3.99
N ALA A 126 -23.75 20.87 -3.94
CA ALA A 126 -23.12 22.18 -4.06
C ALA A 126 -23.33 22.84 -5.45
N LEU A 127 -23.50 22.05 -6.51
CA LEU A 127 -23.76 22.55 -7.86
C LEU A 127 -25.20 23.07 -8.00
N ILE A 128 -26.17 22.36 -7.43
CA ILE A 128 -27.59 22.74 -7.46
C ILE A 128 -27.85 24.01 -6.64
N ASP A 129 -27.12 24.21 -5.53
CA ASP A 129 -27.26 25.39 -4.66
C ASP A 129 -26.58 26.67 -5.23
N LYS A 130 -25.89 26.58 -6.39
CA LYS A 130 -25.28 27.76 -7.02
C LYS A 130 -26.28 28.55 -7.86
N SER A 131 -26.07 29.86 -7.89
CA SER A 131 -26.92 30.76 -8.69
C SER A 131 -26.80 30.45 -10.19
N PHE A 132 -27.89 30.67 -10.92
CA PHE A 132 -27.93 30.52 -12.38
C PHE A 132 -26.85 31.36 -13.09
N SER A 133 -26.52 32.55 -12.56
CA SER A 133 -25.43 33.39 -13.08
C SER A 133 -24.03 32.75 -12.96
N TYR A 134 -23.83 31.84 -11.99
CA TYR A 134 -22.61 31.03 -11.93
C TYR A 134 -22.66 29.93 -12.97
N LEU A 135 -23.78 29.19 -13.09
CA LEU A 135 -23.93 28.11 -14.07
C LEU A 135 -23.77 28.60 -15.52
N ASP A 136 -24.27 29.78 -15.86
CA ASP A 136 -24.11 30.38 -17.21
C ASP A 136 -22.65 30.68 -17.59
N LYS A 137 -21.77 30.82 -16.58
CA LYS A 137 -20.35 31.13 -16.80
C LYS A 137 -19.48 29.88 -16.92
N VAL A 138 -19.97 28.71 -16.52
CA VAL A 138 -19.19 27.46 -16.51
C VAL A 138 -19.71 26.55 -17.62
N MET A 139 -18.82 26.13 -18.54
CA MET A 139 -19.21 25.17 -19.57
C MET A 139 -19.59 23.83 -18.94
N SER A 140 -20.70 23.24 -19.37
CA SER A 140 -21.17 21.92 -18.91
C SER A 140 -20.09 20.85 -19.06
N GLY A 141 -19.29 20.90 -20.13
CA GLY A 141 -18.14 20.02 -20.35
C GLY A 141 -17.05 20.13 -19.26
N GLN A 142 -16.80 21.33 -18.71
CA GLN A 142 -15.87 21.50 -17.60
C GLN A 142 -16.40 20.91 -16.30
N ILE A 143 -17.72 20.97 -16.06
CA ILE A 143 -18.36 20.35 -14.89
C ILE A 143 -18.22 18.83 -14.99
N ILE A 144 -18.52 18.24 -16.16
CA ILE A 144 -18.38 16.80 -16.41
C ILE A 144 -16.91 16.37 -16.27
N SER A 145 -15.97 17.15 -16.79
CA SER A 145 -14.53 16.86 -16.66
C SER A 145 -14.07 16.88 -15.21
N ARG A 146 -14.54 17.81 -14.37
CA ARG A 146 -14.20 17.83 -12.93
C ARG A 146 -14.77 16.61 -12.20
N VAL A 147 -15.99 16.21 -12.52
CA VAL A 147 -16.64 15.03 -11.91
C VAL A 147 -16.04 13.71 -12.36
N THR A 148 -15.45 13.64 -13.55
CA THR A 148 -14.90 12.40 -14.08
C THR A 148 -13.39 12.30 -13.86
N SER A 149 -12.64 13.35 -14.23
CA SER A 149 -11.18 13.38 -14.13
C SER A 149 -10.70 13.68 -12.72
N ASP A 150 -11.15 14.77 -12.09
CA ASP A 150 -10.61 15.17 -10.78
C ASP A 150 -11.04 14.20 -9.68
N LEU A 151 -12.29 13.76 -9.70
CA LEU A 151 -12.77 12.72 -8.78
C LEU A 151 -12.08 11.36 -9.04
N GLY A 152 -11.68 11.06 -10.27
CA GLY A 152 -10.84 9.88 -10.57
C GLY A 152 -9.44 9.98 -9.95
N ALA A 153 -8.82 11.16 -10.00
CA ALA A 153 -7.55 11.39 -9.30
C ALA A 153 -7.69 11.26 -7.78
N VAL A 154 -8.85 11.66 -7.24
CA VAL A 154 -9.18 11.50 -5.83
C VAL A 154 -9.41 10.03 -5.44
N ASP A 155 -10.03 9.24 -6.32
CA ASP A 155 -10.13 7.77 -6.17
C ASP A 155 -8.75 7.11 -6.07
N LEU A 156 -7.82 7.46 -6.97
CA LEU A 156 -6.43 6.97 -6.90
C LEU A 156 -5.75 7.36 -5.57
N PHE A 157 -5.96 8.61 -5.14
CA PHE A 157 -5.39 9.10 -3.89
C PHE A 157 -5.81 8.26 -2.67
N TYR A 158 -7.10 7.90 -2.55
CA TYR A 158 -7.59 7.09 -1.42
C TYR A 158 -7.32 5.59 -1.55
N SER A 159 -7.51 5.01 -2.75
CA SER A 159 -7.29 3.58 -2.97
C SER A 159 -5.82 3.19 -2.84
N GLU A 160 -4.93 4.09 -3.26
CA GLU A 160 -3.52 3.82 -3.41
C GLU A 160 -2.68 4.70 -2.48
N THR A 161 -2.60 6.01 -2.75
CA THR A 161 -1.60 6.90 -2.15
C THR A 161 -1.65 6.94 -0.62
N VAL A 162 -2.83 7.15 0.00
CA VAL A 162 -2.97 7.24 1.46
C VAL A 162 -2.50 5.95 2.14
N ARG A 163 -2.87 4.80 1.58
CA ARG A 163 -2.47 3.48 2.07
C ARG A 163 -0.98 3.24 1.88
N GLU A 164 -0.41 3.65 0.75
CA GLU A 164 1.02 3.48 0.47
C GLU A 164 1.88 4.25 1.47
N ILE A 165 1.50 5.51 1.76
CA ILE A 165 2.19 6.34 2.74
C ILE A 165 2.17 5.66 4.11
N PHE A 166 1.00 5.17 4.55
CA PHE A 166 0.89 4.48 5.83
C PHE A 166 1.72 3.19 5.86
N ARG A 167 1.63 2.36 4.81
CA ARG A 167 2.37 1.10 4.68
C ARG A 167 3.89 1.35 4.71
N HIS A 168 4.39 2.25 3.87
CA HIS A 168 5.81 2.56 3.79
C HIS A 168 6.33 3.22 5.06
N GLY A 169 5.55 4.12 5.67
CA GLY A 169 5.90 4.72 6.95
C GLY A 169 6.03 3.67 8.05
N MET A 170 5.03 2.80 8.19
CA MET A 170 5.05 1.74 9.22
C MET A 170 6.15 0.71 8.97
N GLN A 171 6.36 0.30 7.71
CA GLN A 171 7.45 -0.61 7.33
C GLN A 171 8.83 0.01 7.62
N PHE A 172 9.02 1.29 7.31
CA PHE A 172 10.26 2.02 7.60
C PHE A 172 10.52 2.07 9.11
N LEU A 173 9.51 2.42 9.92
CA LEU A 173 9.61 2.46 11.37
C LEU A 173 9.93 1.09 11.98
N PHE A 174 9.24 0.03 11.56
CA PHE A 174 9.51 -1.33 12.05
C PHE A 174 10.91 -1.81 11.67
N THR A 175 11.32 -1.57 10.44
CA THR A 175 12.66 -1.96 9.97
C THR A 175 13.73 -1.26 10.80
N LEU A 176 13.59 0.04 11.04
CA LEU A 176 14.52 0.82 11.83
C LEU A 176 14.54 0.38 13.31
N TYR A 177 13.38 0.06 13.88
CA TYR A 177 13.26 -0.49 15.23
C TYR A 177 13.96 -1.85 15.37
N ILE A 178 13.73 -2.76 14.42
CA ILE A 178 14.37 -4.09 14.41
C ILE A 178 15.89 -3.95 14.25
N LEU A 179 16.36 -3.12 13.33
CA LEU A 179 17.79 -2.90 13.12
C LEU A 179 18.46 -2.38 14.40
N TYR A 180 17.83 -1.39 15.05
CA TYR A 180 18.33 -0.81 16.29
C TYR A 180 18.39 -1.83 17.43
N ARG A 181 17.43 -2.76 17.49
CA ARG A 181 17.39 -3.85 18.46
C ARG A 181 18.49 -4.89 18.23
N ILE A 182 18.87 -5.15 16.97
CA ILE A 182 19.94 -6.10 16.63
C ILE A 182 21.30 -5.49 16.97
N ASP A 183 21.64 -4.36 16.35
CA ASP A 183 22.88 -3.64 16.64
C ASP A 183 22.71 -2.13 16.34
N PRO A 184 22.83 -1.27 17.36
CA PRO A 184 22.65 0.16 17.19
C PRO A 184 23.79 0.83 16.38
N ARG A 185 24.99 0.24 16.35
CA ARG A 185 26.13 0.78 15.58
C ARG A 185 25.92 0.55 14.09
N VAL A 186 25.49 -0.66 13.70
CA VAL A 186 25.15 -0.97 12.29
C VAL A 186 24.01 -0.07 11.81
N THR A 187 23.01 0.16 12.65
CA THR A 187 21.89 1.06 12.34
C THR A 187 22.33 2.48 12.04
N LEU A 188 23.21 3.05 12.85
CA LEU A 188 23.74 4.39 12.61
C LEU A 188 24.48 4.49 11.28
N VAL A 189 25.31 3.49 10.95
CA VAL A 189 26.02 3.44 9.67
C VAL A 189 25.05 3.37 8.49
N CYS A 190 23.99 2.55 8.59
CA CYS A 190 22.95 2.45 7.56
C CYS A 190 22.11 3.73 7.42
N CYS A 191 21.99 4.54 8.48
CA CYS A 191 21.23 5.79 8.45
C CYS A 191 21.97 6.96 7.80
N ILE A 192 23.31 6.93 7.71
CA ILE A 192 24.12 7.99 7.09
C ILE A 192 23.70 8.32 5.64
N PRO A 193 23.43 7.36 4.74
CA PRO A 193 23.01 7.67 3.37
C PRO A 193 21.58 8.23 3.26
N LEU A 194 20.70 8.00 4.24
CA LEU A 194 19.30 8.45 4.19
C LEU A 194 19.12 9.97 4.01
N PRO A 195 19.77 10.85 4.78
CA PRO A 195 19.65 12.30 4.58
C PRO A 195 20.17 12.74 3.21
N PHE A 196 21.21 12.10 2.68
CA PHE A 196 21.74 12.41 1.35
C PHE A 196 20.76 12.03 0.23
N ILE A 197 20.13 10.85 0.34
CA ILE A 197 19.08 10.42 -0.59
C ILE A 197 17.87 11.34 -0.49
N PHE A 198 17.46 11.71 0.72
CA PHE A 198 16.34 12.61 0.94
C PHE A 198 16.58 13.99 0.31
N LEU A 199 17.75 14.60 0.54
CA LEU A 199 18.12 15.88 -0.08
C LEU A 199 18.14 15.79 -1.61
N SER A 200 18.77 14.75 -2.15
CA SER A 200 18.87 14.54 -3.59
C SER A 200 17.48 14.39 -4.22
N THR A 201 16.63 13.55 -3.63
CA THR A 201 15.25 13.33 -4.09
C THR A 201 14.43 14.61 -4.02
N HIS A 202 14.55 15.38 -2.93
CA HIS A 202 13.83 16.64 -2.77
C HIS A 202 14.23 17.67 -3.82
N MET A 203 15.53 17.81 -4.08
CA MET A 203 16.04 18.72 -5.11
C MET A 203 15.59 18.31 -6.51
N TYR A 204 15.63 17.01 -6.83
CA TYR A 204 15.16 16.49 -8.13
C TYR A 204 13.66 16.68 -8.32
N SER A 205 12.85 16.37 -7.30
CA SER A 205 11.39 16.52 -7.35
C SER A 205 10.96 17.97 -7.62
N SER A 206 11.62 18.93 -6.96
CA SER A 206 11.37 20.36 -7.19
C SER A 206 11.66 20.79 -8.63
N ARG A 207 12.75 20.30 -9.23
CA ARG A 207 13.11 20.59 -10.62
C ARG A 207 12.13 19.97 -11.62
N ILE A 208 11.80 18.70 -11.45
CA ILE A 208 10.91 17.96 -12.37
C ILE A 208 9.50 18.55 -12.36
N SER A 209 9.00 18.99 -11.20
CA SER A 209 7.68 19.61 -11.08
C SER A 209 7.53 20.86 -11.96
N GLY A 210 8.60 21.65 -12.11
CA GLY A 210 8.60 22.80 -13.03
C GLY A 210 8.51 22.40 -14.50
N TYR A 211 9.12 21.28 -14.88
CA TYR A 211 9.20 20.81 -16.27
C TYR A 211 7.89 20.13 -16.70
N LEU A 212 7.27 19.35 -15.80
CA LEU A 212 5.95 18.77 -16.01
C LEU A 212 4.87 19.84 -16.20
N ARG A 213 4.97 20.95 -15.45
CA ARG A 213 4.03 22.07 -15.57
C ARG A 213 4.18 22.79 -16.90
N ARG A 214 5.43 22.98 -17.39
CA ARG A 214 5.69 23.55 -18.72
C ARG A 214 5.21 22.66 -19.86
N SER A 215 5.43 21.35 -19.73
CA SER A 215 4.96 20.37 -20.73
C SER A 215 3.43 20.37 -20.82
N LYS A 216 2.73 20.39 -19.68
CA LYS A 216 1.25 20.47 -19.66
C LYS A 216 0.71 21.76 -20.31
N ASN A 217 1.41 22.89 -20.17
CA ASN A 217 0.97 24.14 -20.79
C ASN A 217 1.10 24.10 -22.31
N GLN A 218 2.19 23.53 -22.85
CA GLN A 218 2.35 23.39 -24.31
C GLN A 218 1.27 22.52 -24.96
N PHE A 219 0.79 21.49 -24.26
CA PHE A 219 -0.35 20.68 -24.73
C PHE A 219 -1.71 21.35 -24.56
N GLY A 220 -1.80 22.40 -23.73
CA GLY A 220 -3.02 23.20 -23.58
C GLY A 220 -3.13 24.35 -24.57
N ASP A 221 -2.01 24.73 -25.19
CA ASP A 221 -1.91 25.79 -26.19
C ASP A 221 -2.07 25.25 -27.64
N LEU A 222 -2.14 23.93 -27.83
CA LEU A 222 -2.40 23.22 -29.10
C LEU A 222 -3.87 22.76 -29.16
#